data_AF-A0A966AK94-F1
#
_entry.id   AF-A0A966AK94-F1
#
_cell.length_a   1.000
_cell.length_b   1.000
_cell.length_c   1.000
_cell.angle_alpha   90.00
_cell.angle_beta   90.00
_cell.angle_gamma   90.00
#
_symmetry.space_group_name_H-M   'P 1'
#
loop_
_entity.id
_entity.type
_entity.pdbx_description
1 polymer ?
#
loop_
_entity_poly.entity_id
_entity_poly.type
_entity_poly.pdbx_seq_one_letter_code
_entity_poly.pdbx_strand_id
1 'polypeptide(L)'
;GYGRDIQPFNLIFLQPNIGYRFGERDLLLTLSHGLHWRAEDNDAFYGSPNGITARADVSDSSWIGQQTQLSARYLVNPNLLVTSYLARFFAGDVVEDSGGDDRNYFHIGFHYLL
;
A
#
# COMPACT_ATOMS: atom_id res chain seq x y z
N GLY A 1 12.13 -11.99 12.39
CA GLY A 1 13.53 -11.54 12.46
C GLY A 1 13.55 -10.11 12.93
N TYR A 2 14.32 -9.82 13.98
CA TYR A 2 14.40 -8.56 14.73
C TYR A 2 14.88 -7.31 13.94
N GLY A 3 14.96 -7.39 12.61
CA GLY A 3 15.40 -6.28 11.76
C GLY A 3 14.29 -5.35 11.26
N ARG A 4 13.01 -5.59 11.64
CA ARG A 4 11.88 -4.71 11.24
C ARG A 4 11.72 -3.48 12.13
N ASP A 5 12.27 -3.52 13.36
CA ASP A 5 12.01 -2.53 14.40
C ASP A 5 13.11 -1.45 14.53
N ILE A 6 14.12 -1.46 13.64
CA ILE A 6 15.24 -0.50 13.61
C ILE A 6 15.43 0.11 12.22
N GLN A 7 14.34 0.22 11.45
CA GLN A 7 14.39 0.82 10.12
C GLN A 7 13.95 2.29 10.21
N PRO A 8 14.74 3.24 9.67
CA PRO A 8 14.23 4.59 9.49
C PRO A 8 13.00 4.52 8.59
N PHE A 9 11.86 4.99 9.10
CA PHE A 9 10.60 5.00 8.36
C PHE A 9 10.09 6.43 8.31
N ASN A 10 10.48 7.11 7.24
CA ASN A 10 10.09 8.47 6.94
C ASN A 10 8.75 8.50 6.19
N LEU A 11 7.64 8.23 6.91
CA LEU A 11 6.32 8.13 6.30
C LEU A 11 5.20 8.62 7.24
N ILE A 12 4.38 9.52 6.73
CA ILE A 12 3.02 9.79 7.21
C ILE A 12 2.06 9.10 6.25
N PHE A 13 1.15 8.29 6.79
CA PHE A 13 0.18 7.53 6.00
C PHE A 13 -1.23 7.66 6.57
N LEU A 14 -2.16 8.11 5.74
CA LEU A 14 -3.58 8.19 6.06
C LEU A 14 -4.38 7.32 5.08
N GLN A 15 -5.21 6.41 5.60
CA GLN A 15 -5.99 5.49 4.77
C GLN A 15 -7.45 5.40 5.21
N PRO A 16 -8.31 6.35 4.80
CA PRO A 16 -9.74 6.12 4.84
C PRO A 16 -10.11 4.86 4.06
N ASN A 17 -11.05 4.10 4.62
CA ASN A 17 -11.57 2.89 3.99
C ASN A 17 -13.03 2.65 4.38
N ILE A 18 -13.74 1.97 3.48
CA ILE A 18 -15.11 1.50 3.71
C ILE A 18 -15.19 0.04 3.27
N GLY A 19 -15.74 -0.79 4.15
CA GLY A 19 -15.94 -2.21 3.90
C GLY A 19 -17.42 -2.57 3.91
N TYR A 20 -17.81 -3.46 3.00
CA TYR A 20 -19.14 -4.06 3.00
C TYR A 20 -19.03 -5.58 2.89
N ARG A 21 -19.80 -6.27 3.74
CA ARG A 21 -19.87 -7.72 3.78
C ARG A 21 -21.16 -8.19 3.11
N PHE A 22 -21.01 -8.95 2.03
CA PHE A 22 -22.12 -9.54 1.29
C PHE A 22 -22.40 -10.97 1.79
N GLY A 23 -23.69 -11.31 1.90
CA GLY A 23 -24.13 -12.63 2.40
C GLY A 23 -23.89 -12.83 3.89
N GLU A 24 -24.04 -14.08 4.36
CA GLU A 24 -23.93 -14.39 5.79
C GLU A 24 -22.52 -14.31 6.35
N ARG A 25 -21.46 -14.26 5.52
CA ARG A 25 -20.11 -13.78 5.85
C ARG A 25 -19.07 -13.90 4.73
N ASP A 26 -19.43 -14.54 3.62
CA ASP A 26 -18.45 -15.15 2.73
C ASP A 26 -17.63 -14.13 1.94
N LEU A 27 -18.20 -13.00 1.53
CA LEU A 27 -17.49 -11.97 0.76
C LEU A 27 -17.41 -10.64 1.52
N LEU A 28 -16.18 -10.15 1.75
CA LEU A 28 -15.90 -8.78 2.17
C LEU A 28 -15.26 -8.02 1.02
N LEU A 29 -15.91 -6.94 0.59
CA LEU A 29 -15.30 -5.95 -0.29
C LEU A 29 -14.89 -4.74 0.53
N THR A 30 -13.68 -4.23 0.30
CA THR A 30 -13.19 -2.99 0.92
C THR A 30 -12.66 -2.07 -0.16
N LEU A 31 -13.18 -0.85 -0.19
CA LEU A 31 -12.60 0.26 -0.93
C LEU A 31 -11.77 1.08 0.04
N SER A 32 -10.52 1.36 -0.32
CA SER A 32 -9.63 2.18 0.48
C SER A 32 -8.90 3.19 -0.40
N HIS A 33 -8.58 4.33 0.20
CA HIS A 33 -7.80 5.37 -0.45
C HIS A 33 -6.68 5.79 0.51
N GLY A 34 -5.43 5.61 0.10
CA GLY A 34 -4.24 5.91 0.88
C GLY A 34 -3.58 7.19 0.41
N LEU A 35 -3.16 8.04 1.33
CA LEU A 35 -2.41 9.28 1.09
C LEU A 35 -1.07 9.18 1.82
N HIS A 36 0.03 9.47 1.12
CA HIS A 36 1.39 9.21 1.61
C HIS A 36 2.25 10.46 1.52
N TRP A 37 2.93 10.78 2.61
CA TRP A 37 3.93 11.85 2.67
C TRP A 37 5.20 11.36 3.36
N ARG A 38 6.33 11.98 3.03
CA ARG A 38 7.50 11.96 3.90
C ARG A 38 7.15 12.70 5.21
N ALA A 39 7.63 12.17 6.33
CA ALA A 39 7.54 12.85 7.62
C ALA A 39 8.56 14.00 7.72
N GLU A 40 9.73 13.82 7.08
CA GLU A 40 10.84 14.78 6.99
C GLU A 40 11.34 14.85 5.54
N ASP A 41 11.44 16.05 4.98
CA ASP A 41 11.82 16.25 3.57
C ASP A 41 13.33 16.04 3.31
N ASN A 42 14.14 15.98 4.37
CA ASN A 42 15.58 15.77 4.31
C ASN A 42 16.00 14.30 4.55
N ASP A 43 15.05 13.38 4.67
CA ASP A 43 15.30 11.93 4.72
C ASP A 43 14.72 11.24 3.49
N ALA A 44 15.28 10.08 3.15
CA ALA A 44 14.86 9.27 2.03
C ALA A 44 13.46 8.65 2.27
N PHE A 45 12.79 8.25 1.19
CA PHE A 45 11.62 7.37 1.26
C PHE A 45 12.03 5.93 0.95
N TYR A 46 11.62 5.02 1.83
CA TYR A 46 12.00 3.60 1.81
C TYR A 46 10.79 2.75 1.41
N GLY A 47 10.85 2.07 0.26
CA GLY A 47 9.78 1.19 -0.22
C GLY A 47 9.86 -0.24 0.29
N SER A 48 10.98 -0.61 0.90
CA SER A 48 11.16 -1.91 1.56
C SER A 48 12.29 -1.82 2.60
N PRO A 49 12.42 -2.82 3.49
CA PRO A 49 13.61 -2.96 4.32
C PRO A 49 14.91 -2.83 3.52
N ASN A 50 15.68 -1.76 3.78
CA ASN A 50 16.92 -1.39 3.08
C ASN A 50 16.78 -1.00 1.59
N GLY A 51 15.56 -0.82 1.09
CA GLY A 51 15.30 -0.35 -0.27
C GLY A 51 14.91 1.12 -0.27
N ILE A 52 15.89 2.00 -0.52
CA ILE A 52 15.62 3.41 -0.81
C ILE A 52 14.91 3.47 -2.15
N THR A 53 13.67 3.97 -2.14
CA THR A 53 12.89 4.22 -3.36
C THR A 53 13.15 5.62 -3.88
N ALA A 54 13.28 6.60 -2.98
CA ALA A 54 13.62 7.98 -3.32
C ALA A 54 14.66 8.49 -2.31
N ARG A 55 15.77 9.05 -2.80
CA ARG A 55 16.84 9.60 -1.94
C ARG A 55 16.38 10.93 -1.32
N ALA A 56 16.98 11.32 -0.19
CA ALA A 56 16.63 12.56 0.50
C ALA A 56 16.76 13.82 -0.37
N ASP A 57 17.79 13.87 -1.22
CA ASP A 57 18.17 15.01 -2.05
C ASP A 57 17.42 15.08 -3.39
N VAL A 58 16.54 14.12 -3.67
CA VAL A 58 15.91 14.01 -4.99
C VAL A 58 14.74 14.97 -5.17
N SER A 59 14.08 15.36 -4.08
CA SER A 59 12.91 16.23 -4.08
C SER A 59 12.87 17.04 -2.79
N ASP A 60 12.39 18.28 -2.85
CA ASP A 60 12.09 19.10 -1.68
C ASP A 60 10.63 18.93 -1.22
N SER A 61 9.83 18.12 -1.93
CA SER A 61 8.41 17.87 -1.62
C SER A 61 8.23 16.77 -0.59
N SER A 62 7.22 16.88 0.27
CA SER A 62 6.82 15.77 1.14
C SER A 62 5.90 14.78 0.44
N TRP A 63 5.29 15.15 -0.69
CA TRP A 63 4.20 14.39 -1.30
C TRP A 63 4.71 13.17 -2.07
N ILE A 64 4.43 11.98 -1.55
CA ILE A 64 4.81 10.71 -2.19
C ILE A 64 3.75 10.29 -3.22
N GLY A 65 2.48 10.51 -2.90
CA GLY A 65 1.37 10.16 -3.78
C GLY A 65 0.19 9.53 -3.05
N GLN A 66 -0.76 9.04 -3.86
CA GLN A 66 -2.01 8.49 -3.37
C GLN A 66 -2.35 7.16 -4.05
N GLN A 67 -3.09 6.30 -3.36
CA GLN A 67 -3.50 5.00 -3.89
C GLN A 67 -4.97 4.74 -3.67
N THR A 68 -5.71 4.46 -4.74
CA THR A 68 -7.05 3.87 -4.62
C THR A 68 -6.95 2.36 -4.77
N GLN A 69 -7.52 1.61 -3.82
CA GLN A 69 -7.50 0.16 -3.84
C GLN A 69 -8.89 -0.43 -3.54
N LEU A 70 -9.34 -1.33 -4.40
CA LEU A 70 -10.47 -2.22 -4.16
C LEU A 70 -9.94 -3.61 -3.84
N SER A 71 -10.24 -4.11 -2.64
CA SER A 71 -9.87 -5.46 -2.21
C SER A 71 -11.09 -6.33 -1.98
N ALA A 72 -10.98 -7.61 -2.31
CA ALA A 72 -11.98 -8.63 -2.05
C ALA A 72 -11.37 -9.76 -1.22
N ARG A 73 -12.10 -10.18 -0.19
CA ARG A 73 -11.78 -11.35 0.61
C ARG A 73 -12.99 -12.28 0.61
N TYR A 74 -12.82 -13.47 0.03
CA TYR A 74 -13.89 -14.43 -0.18
C TYR A 74 -13.56 -15.79 0.45
N LEU A 75 -14.32 -16.20 1.46
CA LEU A 75 -14.24 -17.54 2.02
C LEU A 75 -15.07 -18.48 1.13
N VAL A 76 -14.38 -19.23 0.25
CA VAL A 76 -15.03 -20.14 -0.71
C VAL A 76 -15.67 -21.32 0.01
N ASN A 77 -14.99 -21.83 1.03
CA ASN A 77 -15.43 -22.89 1.94
C ASN A 77 -14.62 -22.81 3.24
N PRO A 78 -14.91 -23.63 4.29
CA PRO A 78 -14.20 -23.57 5.57
C PRO A 78 -12.67 -23.71 5.49
N ASN A 79 -12.15 -24.27 4.41
CA ASN A 79 -10.73 -24.54 4.22
C ASN A 79 -10.08 -23.66 3.14
N LEU A 80 -10.81 -22.79 2.44
CA LEU A 80 -10.27 -22.01 1.34
C LEU A 80 -10.71 -20.55 1.39
N LEU A 81 -9.73 -19.67 1.58
CA LEU A 81 -9.88 -18.23 1.51
C LEU A 81 -9.19 -17.69 0.27
N VAL A 82 -9.92 -16.94 -0.55
CA VAL A 82 -9.38 -16.19 -1.68
C VAL A 82 -9.29 -14.72 -1.32
N THR A 83 -8.15 -14.10 -1.57
CA THR A 83 -7.95 -12.65 -1.43
C THR A 83 -7.54 -12.07 -2.77
N SER A 84 -8.04 -10.90 -3.11
CA SER A 84 -7.56 -10.15 -4.27
C SER A 84 -7.60 -8.66 -4.01
N TYR A 85 -6.80 -7.91 -4.77
CA TYR A 85 -6.96 -6.46 -4.85
C TYR A 85 -6.57 -5.93 -6.23
N LEU A 86 -7.22 -4.83 -6.59
CA LEU A 86 -6.87 -3.95 -7.70
C LEU A 86 -6.52 -2.60 -7.08
N ALA A 87 -5.34 -2.06 -7.42
CA ALA A 87 -4.91 -0.76 -6.93
C ALA A 87 -4.36 0.10 -8.07
N ARG A 88 -4.63 1.39 -8.00
CA ARG A 88 -3.95 2.41 -8.79
C ARG A 88 -3.27 3.39 -7.86
N PHE A 89 -1.95 3.50 -8.00
CA PHE A 89 -1.11 4.48 -7.36
C PHE A 89 -0.90 5.64 -8.32
N PHE A 90 -1.11 6.86 -7.82
CA PHE A 90 -0.84 8.11 -8.50
C PHE A 90 0.43 8.71 -7.88
N ALA A 91 1.45 8.92 -8.70
CA ALA A 91 2.72 9.45 -8.24
C ALA A 91 2.55 10.90 -7.74
N GLY A 92 3.22 11.22 -6.64
CA GLY A 92 3.47 12.60 -6.23
C GLY A 92 4.88 13.03 -6.59
N ASP A 93 5.20 14.30 -6.35
CA ASP A 93 6.48 14.92 -6.71
C ASP A 93 7.69 14.08 -6.28
N VAL A 94 7.71 13.51 -5.07
CA VAL A 94 8.84 12.69 -4.59
C VAL A 94 9.11 11.50 -5.52
N VAL A 95 8.05 10.88 -6.03
CA VAL A 95 8.16 9.71 -6.93
C VAL A 95 8.52 10.16 -8.34
N GLU A 96 7.90 11.23 -8.84
CA GLU A 96 8.17 11.77 -10.18
C GLU A 96 9.62 12.29 -10.30
N ASP A 97 10.10 13.05 -9.31
CA ASP A 97 11.48 13.57 -9.25
C ASP A 97 12.51 12.43 -9.16
N SER A 98 12.11 11.29 -8.58
CA SER A 98 12.92 10.06 -8.55
C SER A 98 12.91 9.28 -9.88
N GLY A 99 12.23 9.79 -10.91
CA GLY A 99 12.06 9.12 -12.20
C GLY A 99 10.98 8.03 -12.20
N GLY A 100 10.10 8.02 -11.20
CA GLY A 100 8.92 7.16 -11.11
C GLY A 100 7.70 7.75 -11.83
N ASP A 101 6.61 6.99 -11.83
CA ASP A 101 5.35 7.35 -12.48
C ASP A 101 4.19 6.55 -11.84
N ASP A 102 2.96 6.88 -12.22
CA ASP A 102 1.73 6.17 -11.91
C ASP A 102 1.87 4.65 -12.12
N ARG A 103 1.28 3.87 -11.20
CA ARG A 103 1.34 2.40 -11.26
C ARG A 103 -0.01 1.74 -11.01
N ASN A 104 -0.24 0.63 -11.70
CA ASN A 104 -1.40 -0.23 -11.45
C ASN A 104 -0.92 -1.57 -10.90
N TYR A 105 -1.61 -2.08 -9.89
CA TYR A 105 -1.29 -3.34 -9.24
C TYR A 105 -2.52 -4.23 -9.22
N PHE A 106 -2.30 -5.50 -9.54
CA PHE A 106 -3.27 -6.56 -9.34
C PHE A 106 -2.63 -7.67 -8.53
N HIS A 107 -3.38 -8.20 -7.57
CA HIS A 107 -2.97 -9.34 -6.78
C HIS A 107 -4.14 -10.30 -6.58
N ILE A 108 -3.81 -11.59 -6.57
CA ILE A 108 -4.70 -12.67 -6.16
C ILE A 108 -3.92 -13.66 -5.31
N GLY A 109 -4.54 -14.15 -4.25
CA GLY A 109 -3.96 -15.09 -3.30
C GLY A 109 -4.99 -16.15 -2.91
N PHE A 110 -4.50 -17.37 -2.73
CA PHE A 110 -5.27 -18.53 -2.30
C PHE A 110 -4.65 -19.03 -0.99
N HIS A 111 -5.46 -19.10 0.05
CA HIS A 111 -5.04 -19.47 1.40
C HIS A 111 -5.81 -20.71 1.83
N TYR A 112 -5.10 -21.80 2.09
CA TYR A 112 -5.71 -23.00 2.66
C TYR A 112 -5.73 -22.88 4.19
N LEU A 113 -6.92 -23.00 4.78
CA LEU A 113 -7.14 -22.88 6.22
C LEU A 113 -7.19 -24.29 6.82
N LEU A 114 -6.20 -24.60 7.66
CA LEU A 114 -6.08 -25.86 8.41
C LEU A 114 -6.95 -25.85 9.67
#